data_AF-A0AAN8H3C5-F1
#
_entry.id   AF-A0AAN8H3C5-F1
#
_cell.length_a   1.000
_cell.length_b   1.000
_cell.length_c   1.000
_cell.angle_alpha   90.00
_cell.angle_beta   90.00
_cell.angle_gamma   90.00
#
_symmetry.space_group_name_H-M   'P 1'
#
loop_
_entity.id
_entity.type
_entity.pdbx_description
1 polymer ?
#
loop_
_entity_poly.entity_id
_entity_poly.type
_entity_poly.pdbx_seq_one_letter_code
_entity_poly.pdbx_strand_id
1 'polypeptide(L)'
;MVGFKELLRRLQFQEQMTKQHQTRVDIISGDISELQKNQATTVAKIAQYKRKLMDLSHRVLQVLIKQEIQRKSGYAIQVDEEHLRVQLDTIQSELNAPTQFKGRLNELMSQIRMQNHFGAVRSEERYSVDADLLREIKQHLKQQQDGLSHLISVIKDDLEDIKLIEHGLSDSGHMRGTILS
;
A
#
# COMPACT_ATOMS: atom_id res chain seq x y z
N MET A 1 -39.82 -15.98 39.07
CA MET A 1 -38.68 -15.52 39.89
C MET A 1 -39.22 -14.75 41.08
N VAL A 2 -39.41 -15.40 42.22
CA VAL A 2 -39.79 -14.70 43.46
C VAL A 2 -39.03 -15.31 44.63
N GLY A 3 -38.18 -14.49 45.27
CA GLY A 3 -37.44 -14.86 46.49
C GLY A 3 -35.91 -14.79 46.35
N PHE A 4 -35.24 -14.44 47.45
CA PHE A 4 -33.77 -14.25 47.51
C PHE A 4 -32.96 -15.51 47.16
N LYS A 5 -33.49 -16.71 47.43
CA LYS A 5 -32.83 -17.99 47.09
C LYS A 5 -32.69 -18.19 45.58
N GLU A 6 -33.69 -17.77 44.82
CA GLU A 6 -33.66 -17.89 43.36
C GLU A 6 -32.80 -16.80 42.72
N LEU A 7 -32.74 -15.61 43.33
CA LEU A 7 -31.79 -14.55 42.97
C LEU A 7 -30.33 -15.01 43.19
N LEU A 8 -30.05 -15.66 44.32
CA LEU A 8 -28.73 -16.25 44.61
C LEU A 8 -28.37 -17.33 43.57
N ARG A 9 -29.32 -18.19 43.21
CA ARG A 9 -29.12 -19.21 42.16
C ARG A 9 -28.80 -18.58 40.81
N ARG A 10 -29.49 -17.51 40.42
CA ARG A 10 -29.19 -16.73 39.21
C ARG A 10 -27.79 -16.11 39.26
N LEU A 11 -27.40 -15.53 40.39
CA LEU A 11 -26.07 -14.94 40.57
C LEU A 11 -24.96 -15.98 40.36
N GLN A 12 -25.12 -17.18 40.91
CA GLN A 12 -24.15 -18.28 40.71
C GLN A 12 -24.03 -18.69 39.24
N PHE A 13 -25.16 -18.80 38.52
CA PHE A 13 -25.13 -19.08 37.09
C PHE A 13 -24.50 -17.94 36.29
N GLN A 14 -24.79 -16.69 36.64
CA GLN A 14 -24.16 -15.53 36.00
C GLN A 14 -22.65 -15.54 36.21
N GLU A 15 -22.17 -15.81 37.43
CA GLU A 15 -20.74 -15.91 37.72
C GLU A 15 -20.07 -17.03 36.90
N GLN A 16 -20.72 -18.19 36.78
CA GLN A 16 -20.24 -19.29 35.94
C GLN A 16 -20.18 -18.90 34.46
N MET A 17 -21.22 -18.24 33.93
CA MET A 17 -21.25 -17.79 32.54
C MET A 17 -20.22 -16.70 32.27
N THR A 18 -20.04 -15.75 33.20
CA THR A 18 -19.01 -14.72 33.10
C THR A 18 -17.61 -15.33 33.05
N LYS A 19 -17.33 -16.36 33.87
CA LYS A 19 -16.07 -17.11 33.82
C LYS A 19 -15.85 -17.76 32.45
N GLN A 20 -16.88 -18.41 31.89
CA GLN A 20 -16.78 -19.02 30.56
C GLN A 20 -16.58 -17.98 29.44
N HIS A 21 -17.29 -16.85 29.50
CA HIS A 21 -17.11 -15.77 28.54
C HIS A 21 -15.72 -15.16 28.63
N GLN A 22 -15.18 -14.96 29.84
CA GLN A 22 -13.81 -14.49 30.03
C GLN A 22 -12.81 -15.44 29.38
N THR A 23 -12.93 -16.76 29.64
CA THR A 23 -12.06 -17.76 28.99
C THR A 23 -12.13 -17.70 27.47
N ARG A 24 -13.31 -17.48 26.88
CA ARG A 24 -13.45 -17.33 25.42
C ARG A 24 -12.79 -16.05 24.90
N VAL A 25 -12.94 -14.93 25.61
CA VAL A 25 -12.27 -13.67 25.28
C VAL A 25 -10.75 -13.82 25.34
N ASP A 26 -10.24 -14.53 26.35
CA ASP A 26 -8.81 -14.78 26.51
C ASP A 26 -8.24 -15.62 25.36
N ILE A 27 -8.98 -16.65 24.90
CA ILE A 27 -8.61 -17.45 23.73
C ILE A 27 -8.56 -16.58 22.47
N ILE A 28 -9.62 -15.81 22.20
CA ILE A 28 -9.67 -14.92 21.02
C ILE A 28 -8.54 -13.89 21.07
N SER A 29 -8.24 -13.34 22.24
CA SER A 29 -7.13 -12.40 22.44
C SER A 29 -5.78 -13.06 22.15
N GLY A 30 -5.60 -14.31 22.56
CA GLY A 30 -4.44 -15.14 22.23
C GLY A 30 -4.28 -15.32 20.72
N ASP A 31 -5.35 -15.72 20.02
CA ASP A 31 -5.35 -15.92 18.57
C ASP A 31 -5.04 -14.61 17.81
N ILE A 32 -5.63 -13.48 18.25
CA ILE A 32 -5.34 -12.15 17.69
C ILE A 32 -3.86 -11.79 17.87
N SER A 33 -3.29 -12.06 19.04
CA SER A 33 -1.89 -11.77 19.34
C SER A 33 -0.95 -12.61 18.47
N GLU A 34 -1.26 -13.89 18.25
CA GLU A 34 -0.52 -14.76 17.35
C GLU A 34 -0.63 -14.29 15.90
N LEU A 35 -1.84 -13.92 15.45
CA LEU A 35 -2.07 -13.40 14.11
C LEU A 35 -1.28 -12.10 13.87
N GLN A 36 -1.24 -11.19 14.85
CA GLN A 36 -0.45 -9.95 14.76
C GLN A 36 1.05 -10.24 14.66
N LYS A 37 1.57 -11.20 15.43
CA LYS A 37 2.97 -11.64 15.33
C LYS A 37 3.28 -12.22 13.94
N ASN A 38 2.38 -13.04 13.41
CA ASN A 38 2.51 -13.64 12.08
C ASN A 38 2.41 -12.58 10.97
N GLN A 39 1.56 -11.57 11.14
CA GLN A 39 1.45 -10.44 10.24
C GLN A 39 2.77 -9.67 10.15
N ALA A 40 3.39 -9.32 11.29
CA ALA A 40 4.68 -8.62 11.30
C ALA A 40 5.77 -9.41 10.56
N THR A 41 5.83 -10.72 10.79
CA THR A 41 6.75 -11.63 10.08
C THR A 41 6.48 -11.67 8.58
N THR A 42 5.20 -11.72 8.19
CA THR A 42 4.77 -11.77 6.79
C THR A 42 5.11 -10.46 6.07
N VAL A 43 4.90 -9.31 6.70
CA VAL A 43 5.29 -8.00 6.15
C VAL A 43 6.79 -7.93 5.89
N ALA A 44 7.62 -8.44 6.81
CA ALA A 44 9.07 -8.52 6.62
C ALA A 44 9.44 -9.41 5.42
N LYS A 45 8.80 -10.57 5.28
CA LYS A 45 8.97 -11.48 4.12
C LYS A 45 8.54 -10.82 2.81
N ILE A 46 7.42 -10.10 2.78
CA ILE A 46 6.97 -9.34 1.61
C ILE A 46 8.03 -8.32 1.20
N ALA A 47 8.59 -7.57 2.15
CA ALA A 47 9.65 -6.60 1.86
C ALA A 47 10.91 -7.30 1.29
N GLN A 48 11.29 -8.44 1.84
CA GLN A 48 12.40 -9.25 1.32
C GLN A 48 12.14 -9.73 -0.10
N TYR A 49 10.94 -10.26 -0.39
CA TYR A 49 10.57 -10.73 -1.73
C TYR A 49 10.48 -9.60 -2.74
N LYS A 50 10.00 -8.42 -2.37
CA LYS A 50 10.03 -7.23 -3.24
C LYS A 50 11.47 -6.85 -3.63
N ARG A 51 12.41 -6.85 -2.67
CA ARG A 51 13.83 -6.62 -2.97
C ARG A 51 14.40 -7.70 -3.89
N LYS A 52 14.07 -8.96 -3.63
CA LYS A 52 14.56 -10.08 -4.45
C LYS A 52 14.00 -10.05 -5.86
N LEU A 53 12.75 -9.67 -6.03
CA LEU A 53 12.12 -9.47 -7.33
C LEU A 53 12.85 -8.39 -8.14
N MET A 54 13.19 -7.26 -7.51
CA MET A 54 13.94 -6.18 -8.17
C MET A 54 15.34 -6.63 -8.59
N ASP A 55 16.07 -7.36 -7.72
CA ASP A 55 17.37 -7.96 -8.04
C ASP A 55 17.28 -8.94 -9.22
N LEU A 56 16.32 -9.85 -9.19
CA LEU A 56 16.11 -10.83 -10.26
C LEU A 56 15.69 -10.16 -11.56
N SER A 57 14.78 -9.17 -11.52
CA SER A 57 14.38 -8.39 -12.69
C SER A 57 15.58 -7.71 -13.36
N HIS A 58 16.46 -7.09 -12.55
CA HIS A 58 17.69 -6.50 -13.06
C HIS A 58 18.63 -7.55 -13.69
N ARG A 59 18.81 -8.70 -13.05
CA ARG A 59 19.64 -9.79 -13.59
C ARG A 59 19.08 -10.35 -14.89
N VAL A 60 17.77 -10.53 -14.98
CA VAL A 60 17.09 -10.97 -16.21
C VAL A 60 17.33 -9.94 -17.31
N LEU A 61 17.15 -8.65 -17.03
CA LEU A 61 17.43 -7.59 -18.00
C LEU A 61 18.89 -7.62 -18.48
N GLN A 62 19.87 -7.81 -17.59
CA GLN A 62 21.28 -7.93 -17.98
C GLN A 62 21.54 -9.13 -18.91
N VAL A 63 20.90 -10.28 -18.64
CA VAL A 63 21.02 -11.47 -19.50
C VAL A 63 20.40 -11.22 -20.86
N LEU A 64 19.21 -10.61 -20.91
CA LEU A 64 18.54 -10.24 -22.16
C LEU A 64 19.40 -9.30 -23.00
N ILE A 65 19.99 -8.26 -22.39
CA ILE A 65 20.90 -7.32 -23.07
C ILE A 65 22.10 -8.08 -23.67
N LYS A 66 22.76 -8.94 -22.88
CA LYS A 66 23.92 -9.71 -23.37
C LYS A 66 23.55 -10.64 -24.51
N GLN A 67 22.39 -11.30 -24.41
CA GLN A 67 21.89 -12.20 -25.43
C GLN A 67 21.57 -11.44 -26.73
N GLU A 68 20.95 -10.25 -26.62
CA GLU A 68 20.62 -9.43 -27.78
C GLU A 68 21.90 -8.94 -28.50
N ILE A 69 22.89 -8.46 -27.74
CA ILE A 69 24.20 -8.06 -28.28
C ILE A 69 24.87 -9.23 -29.00
N GLN A 70 24.89 -10.42 -28.41
CA GLN A 70 25.50 -11.61 -29.03
C GLN A 70 24.76 -12.02 -30.30
N ARG A 71 23.43 -12.03 -30.27
CA ARG A 71 22.58 -12.40 -31.41
C ARG A 71 22.71 -11.42 -32.58
N LYS A 72 22.85 -10.12 -32.28
CA LYS A 72 22.91 -9.03 -33.26
C LYS A 72 24.35 -8.65 -33.66
N SER A 73 25.35 -9.30 -33.07
CA SER A 73 26.75 -9.07 -33.43
C SER A 73 26.97 -9.34 -34.93
N GLY A 74 27.54 -8.37 -35.64
CA GLY A 74 27.82 -8.48 -37.08
C GLY A 74 26.65 -8.09 -38.00
N TYR A 75 25.47 -7.77 -37.47
CA TYR A 75 24.40 -7.15 -38.25
C TYR A 75 24.55 -5.62 -38.27
N ALA A 76 24.02 -4.97 -39.30
CA ALA A 76 23.91 -3.52 -39.32
C ALA A 76 22.88 -3.04 -38.28
N ILE A 77 23.10 -1.86 -37.72
CA ILE A 77 22.20 -1.21 -36.76
C ILE A 77 20.82 -1.07 -37.39
N GLN A 78 19.79 -1.52 -36.66
CA GLN A 78 18.41 -1.48 -37.12
C GLN A 78 17.74 -0.15 -36.71
N VAL A 79 16.68 0.23 -37.43
CA VAL A 79 15.93 1.47 -37.16
C VAL A 79 15.36 1.48 -35.73
N ASP A 80 14.86 0.33 -35.27
CA ASP A 80 14.30 0.19 -33.92
C ASP A 80 15.38 0.36 -32.82
N GLU A 81 16.61 -0.04 -33.10
CA GLU A 81 17.75 0.12 -32.19
C GLU A 81 18.15 1.58 -32.07
N GLU A 82 18.18 2.31 -33.18
CA GLU A 82 18.43 3.75 -33.19
C GLU A 82 17.32 4.51 -32.45
N HIS A 83 16.06 4.12 -32.63
CA HIS A 83 14.94 4.70 -31.90
C HIS A 83 15.07 4.47 -30.37
N LEU A 84 15.39 3.24 -29.96
CA LEU A 84 15.63 2.93 -28.55
C LEU A 84 16.82 3.73 -27.98
N ARG A 85 17.91 3.86 -28.74
CA ARG A 85 19.06 4.66 -28.36
C ARG A 85 18.67 6.12 -28.11
N VAL A 86 17.95 6.75 -29.03
CA VAL A 86 17.51 8.14 -28.90
C VAL A 86 16.65 8.33 -27.64
N GLN A 87 15.76 7.39 -27.34
CA GLN A 87 14.96 7.43 -26.10
C GLN A 87 15.84 7.35 -24.84
N LEU A 88 16.82 6.44 -24.83
CA LEU A 88 17.74 6.30 -23.69
C LEU A 88 18.63 7.53 -23.51
N ASP A 89 19.15 8.09 -24.60
CA ASP A 89 19.96 9.32 -24.58
C ASP A 89 19.14 10.51 -24.06
N THR A 90 17.86 10.61 -24.45
CA THR A 90 16.95 11.65 -23.95
C THR A 90 16.80 11.53 -22.43
N ILE A 91 16.46 10.33 -21.93
CA ILE A 91 16.31 10.08 -20.48
C ILE A 91 17.62 10.36 -19.73
N GLN A 92 18.75 9.93 -20.27
CA GLN A 92 20.06 10.14 -19.67
C GLN A 92 20.43 11.63 -19.63
N SER A 93 20.07 12.40 -20.66
CA SER A 93 20.30 13.84 -20.71
C SER A 93 19.46 14.60 -19.67
N GLU A 94 18.20 14.22 -19.50
CA GLU A 94 17.29 14.81 -18.51
C GLU A 94 17.76 14.51 -17.08
N LEU A 95 18.20 13.28 -16.82
CA LEU A 95 18.70 12.89 -15.50
C LEU A 95 20.01 13.60 -15.13
N ASN A 96 20.89 13.84 -16.11
CA ASN A 96 22.17 14.50 -15.90
C ASN A 96 22.10 16.04 -15.95
N ALA A 97 20.95 16.61 -16.34
CA ALA A 97 20.74 18.05 -16.35
C ALA A 97 21.08 18.64 -14.95
N PRO A 98 22.13 19.47 -14.83
CA PRO A 98 22.72 19.86 -13.54
C PRO A 98 21.73 20.51 -12.56
N THR A 99 20.74 21.24 -13.10
CA THR A 99 19.80 22.06 -12.34
C THR A 99 18.45 21.37 -12.07
N GLN A 100 18.18 20.21 -12.67
CA GLN A 100 16.87 19.55 -12.52
C GLN A 100 16.81 18.67 -11.30
N PHE A 101 17.50 17.52 -11.30
CA PHE A 101 17.37 16.54 -10.23
C PHE A 101 18.40 16.73 -9.12
N LYS A 102 19.69 16.77 -9.46
CA LYS A 102 20.78 16.87 -8.48
C LYS A 102 20.77 18.22 -7.74
N GLY A 103 20.54 19.32 -8.46
CA GLY A 103 20.39 20.65 -7.87
C GLY A 103 19.24 20.74 -6.86
N ARG A 104 18.02 20.35 -7.27
CA ARG A 104 16.84 20.37 -6.40
C ARG A 104 16.97 19.41 -5.21
N LEU A 105 17.55 18.23 -5.40
CA LEU A 105 17.80 17.29 -4.28
C LEU A 105 18.75 17.90 -3.25
N ASN A 106 19.85 18.52 -3.70
CA ASN A 106 20.80 19.17 -2.80
C ASN A 106 20.17 20.36 -2.07
N GLU A 107 19.36 21.15 -2.76
CA GLU A 107 18.60 22.24 -2.16
C GLU A 107 17.64 21.74 -1.08
N LEU A 108 16.82 20.73 -1.40
CA LEU A 108 15.87 20.13 -0.45
C LEU A 108 16.60 19.54 0.76
N MET A 109 17.70 18.82 0.54
CA MET A 109 18.53 18.27 1.60
C MET A 109 19.12 19.37 2.48
N SER A 110 19.54 20.50 1.88
CA SER A 110 20.02 21.67 2.62
C SER A 110 18.90 22.30 3.46
N GLN A 111 17.71 22.49 2.88
CA GLN A 111 16.54 23.02 3.58
C GLN A 111 16.15 22.15 4.78
N ILE A 112 16.10 20.81 4.61
CA ILE A 112 15.80 19.87 5.71
C ILE A 112 16.85 19.97 6.82
N ARG A 113 18.15 20.03 6.46
CA ARG A 113 19.23 20.19 7.46
C ARG A 113 19.10 21.49 8.23
N MET A 114 18.82 22.59 7.55
CA MET A 114 18.60 23.88 8.20
C MET A 114 17.37 23.84 9.11
N GLN A 115 16.24 23.34 8.64
CA GLN A 115 15.01 23.23 9.42
C GLN A 115 15.19 22.37 10.68
N ASN A 116 15.90 21.24 10.59
CA ASN A 116 16.17 20.39 11.74
C ASN A 116 17.06 21.07 12.79
N HIS A 117 17.99 21.93 12.37
CA HIS A 117 18.82 22.71 13.29
C HIS A 117 18.01 23.76 14.07
N PHE A 118 17.02 24.39 13.43
CA PHE A 118 16.11 25.34 14.08
C PHE A 118 14.98 24.66 14.87
N GLY A 119 14.54 23.48 14.45
CA GLY A 119 13.45 22.72 15.08
C GLY A 119 13.83 22.11 16.43
N ALA A 120 15.09 21.69 16.61
CA ALA A 120 15.57 21.13 17.87
C ALA A 120 15.55 22.12 19.05
N VAL A 121 15.55 23.44 18.77
CA VAL A 121 15.52 24.50 19.79
C VAL A 121 14.08 24.82 20.26
N ARG A 122 13.04 24.30 19.59
CA ARG A 122 11.62 24.54 19.93
C ARG A 122 10.98 23.44 20.79
N SER A 123 11.74 22.44 21.22
CA SER A 123 11.23 21.31 22.01
C SER A 123 11.07 21.59 23.51
N GLU A 124 10.61 22.79 23.88
CA GLU A 124 9.96 23.01 25.17
C GLU A 124 8.47 23.24 24.91
N GLU A 125 7.75 22.17 24.57
CA GLU A 125 6.29 22.23 24.48
C GLU A 125 5.70 22.48 25.87
N ARG A 126 5.30 23.73 26.14
CA ARG A 126 4.63 24.15 27.38
C ARG A 126 3.12 23.85 27.40
N TYR A 127 2.65 22.97 26.53
CA TYR A 127 1.23 22.63 26.38
C TYR A 127 1.06 21.12 26.54
N SER A 128 0.22 20.69 27.50
CA SER A 128 -0.18 19.29 27.58
C SER A 128 -1.45 19.09 26.76
N VAL A 129 -1.41 18.18 25.80
CA VAL A 129 -2.61 17.77 25.05
C VAL A 129 -3.50 16.94 25.97
N ASP A 130 -4.79 17.28 26.04
CA ASP A 130 -5.78 16.49 26.76
C ASP A 130 -5.94 15.10 26.12
N ALA A 131 -5.79 14.06 26.93
CA ALA A 131 -5.80 12.68 26.49
C ALA A 131 -7.19 12.22 26.02
N ASP A 132 -8.26 12.77 26.61
CA ASP A 132 -9.64 12.41 26.23
C ASP A 132 -10.01 13.01 24.88
N LEU A 133 -9.70 14.29 24.64
CA LEU A 133 -9.87 14.93 23.33
C LEU A 133 -9.07 14.19 22.24
N LEU A 134 -7.83 13.77 22.54
CA LEU A 134 -7.01 13.00 21.60
C LEU A 134 -7.66 11.65 21.24
N ARG A 135 -8.29 10.98 22.21
CA ARG A 135 -9.00 9.73 21.98
C ARG A 135 -10.23 9.94 21.09
N GLU A 136 -10.97 11.02 21.30
CA GLU A 136 -12.12 11.38 20.47
C GLU A 136 -11.70 11.67 19.03
N ILE A 137 -10.65 12.47 18.83
CA ILE A 137 -10.07 12.75 17.51
C ILE A 137 -9.65 11.44 16.83
N LYS A 138 -9.00 10.53 17.55
CA LYS A 138 -8.60 9.22 17.01
C LYS A 138 -9.80 8.39 16.58
N GLN A 139 -10.89 8.41 17.36
CA GLN A 139 -12.12 7.69 17.02
C GLN A 139 -12.78 8.29 15.77
N HIS A 140 -12.86 9.61 15.68
CA HIS A 140 -13.42 10.30 14.51
C HIS A 140 -12.61 10.03 13.24
N LEU A 141 -11.27 10.11 13.32
CA LEU A 141 -10.38 9.78 12.21
C LEU A 141 -10.52 8.32 11.77
N LYS A 142 -10.72 7.38 12.71
CA LYS A 142 -10.99 5.98 12.39
C LYS A 142 -12.28 5.82 11.59
N GLN A 143 -13.37 6.47 12.02
CA GLN A 143 -14.65 6.43 11.30
C GLN A 143 -14.52 7.02 9.88
N GLN A 144 -13.80 8.13 9.73
CA GLN A 144 -13.52 8.71 8.42
C GLN A 144 -12.69 7.77 7.54
N GLN A 145 -11.67 7.12 8.10
CA GLN A 145 -10.84 6.15 7.38
C GLN A 145 -11.67 4.95 6.88
N ASP A 146 -12.58 4.43 7.72
CA ASP A 146 -13.46 3.33 7.36
C ASP A 146 -14.42 3.75 6.23
N GLY A 147 -15.01 4.94 6.32
CA GLY A 147 -15.88 5.51 5.28
C GLY A 147 -15.16 5.74 3.95
N LEU A 148 -13.94 6.29 3.98
CA LEU A 148 -13.12 6.47 2.78
C LEU A 148 -12.72 5.13 2.16
N SER A 149 -12.38 4.13 2.98
CA SER A 149 -12.03 2.79 2.49
C SER A 149 -13.20 2.13 1.77
N HIS A 150 -14.42 2.30 2.30
CA HIS A 150 -15.64 1.81 1.66
C HIS A 150 -15.90 2.52 0.32
N LEU A 151 -15.80 3.85 0.27
CA LEU A 151 -15.97 4.62 -0.95
C LEU A 151 -14.95 4.21 -2.03
N ILE A 152 -13.69 3.98 -1.65
CA ILE A 152 -12.66 3.49 -2.56
C ILE A 152 -13.02 2.11 -3.13
N SER A 153 -13.62 1.22 -2.32
CA SER A 153 -14.09 -0.09 -2.81
C SER A 153 -15.19 0.08 -3.85
N VAL A 154 -16.22 0.88 -3.55
CA VAL A 154 -17.33 1.13 -4.49
C VAL A 154 -16.83 1.68 -5.82
N ILE A 155 -15.94 2.69 -5.78
CA ILE A 155 -15.36 3.27 -7.00
C ILE A 155 -14.56 2.23 -7.80
N LYS A 156 -13.85 1.31 -7.13
CA LYS A 156 -13.11 0.26 -7.83
C LYS A 156 -14.05 -0.72 -8.52
N ASP A 157 -15.10 -1.14 -7.83
CA ASP A 157 -16.11 -2.06 -8.36
C ASP A 157 -16.83 -1.39 -9.56
N ASP A 158 -17.24 -0.13 -9.41
CA ASP A 158 -17.85 0.67 -10.48
C ASP A 158 -16.91 0.81 -11.70
N LEU A 159 -15.60 0.99 -11.48
CA LEU A 159 -14.62 1.06 -12.57
C LEU A 159 -14.44 -0.29 -13.30
N GLU A 160 -14.59 -1.42 -12.61
CA GLU A 160 -14.58 -2.74 -13.23
C GLU A 160 -15.86 -2.96 -14.05
N ASP A 161 -17.02 -2.55 -13.53
CA ASP A 161 -18.30 -2.60 -14.25
C ASP A 161 -18.27 -1.73 -15.52
N ILE A 162 -17.71 -0.51 -15.44
CA ILE A 162 -17.56 0.36 -16.61
C ILE A 162 -16.69 -0.31 -17.68
N LYS A 163 -15.58 -0.95 -17.29
CA LYS A 163 -14.72 -1.67 -18.24
C LYS A 163 -15.44 -2.85 -18.90
N LEU A 164 -16.28 -3.57 -18.13
CA LEU A 164 -17.10 -4.65 -18.66
C LEU A 164 -18.09 -4.13 -19.70
N ILE A 165 -18.75 -3.02 -19.41
CA ILE A 165 -19.71 -2.36 -20.31
C ILE A 165 -18.99 -1.87 -21.57
N GLU A 166 -17.85 -1.21 -21.44
CA GLU A 166 -17.04 -0.74 -22.57
C GLU A 166 -16.64 -1.91 -23.48
N HIS A 167 -16.22 -3.04 -22.89
CA HIS A 167 -15.86 -4.22 -23.64
C HIS A 167 -17.07 -4.82 -24.38
N GLY A 168 -18.20 -4.99 -23.71
CA GLY A 168 -19.45 -5.49 -24.32
C GLY A 168 -19.98 -4.58 -25.44
N LEU A 169 -19.85 -3.26 -25.29
CA LEU A 169 -20.21 -2.30 -26.34
C LEU A 169 -19.26 -2.39 -27.54
N SER A 170 -17.95 -2.53 -27.32
CA SER A 170 -16.98 -2.73 -28.41
C SER A 170 -17.23 -4.02 -29.20
N ASP A 171 -17.56 -5.13 -28.53
CA ASP A 171 -17.88 -6.41 -29.17
C ASP A 171 -19.21 -6.37 -29.95
N SER A 172 -20.23 -5.73 -29.39
CA SER A 172 -21.51 -5.54 -30.09
C SER A 172 -21.42 -4.62 -31.31
N GLY A 173 -20.54 -3.61 -31.27
CA GLY A 173 -20.21 -2.75 -32.41
C GLY A 173 -19.52 -3.51 -33.55
N HIS A 174 -18.63 -4.44 -33.23
CA HIS A 174 -17.97 -5.30 -34.23
C HIS A 174 -18.97 -6.26 -34.89
N MET A 175 -19.85 -6.90 -34.12
CA MET A 175 -20.89 -7.79 -34.65
C MET A 175 -21.89 -7.07 -35.57
N ARG A 176 -22.23 -5.81 -35.27
CA ARG A 176 -23.16 -5.03 -36.10
C ARG A 176 -22.51 -4.51 -37.40
N GLY A 177 -21.19 -4.31 -37.41
CA GLY A 177 -20.42 -4.00 -38.62
C GLY A 177 -20.24 -5.19 -39.56
N THR A 178 -20.21 -6.43 -39.04
CA THR A 178 -20.07 -7.64 -39.86
C THR A 178 -21.37 -8.10 -40.52
N ILE A 179 -22.54 -7.72 -39.97
CA ILE A 179 -23.85 -8.07 -40.53
C ILE A 179 -24.30 -7.08 -41.64
N LEU A 180 -23.65 -5.93 -41.75
CA LEU A 180 -23.96 -4.88 -42.74
C LEU A 180 -22.96 -4.80 -43.91
N SER A 181 -22.12 -5.82 -44.11
CA SER A 181 -21.20 -5.95 -45.26
C SER A 181 -21.56 -7.14 -46.14
#